data_AF-A0A946LU36-F1
#
_entry.id   AF-A0A946LU36-F1
#
_cell.length_a   1.000
_cell.length_b   1.000
_cell.length_c   1.000
_cell.angle_alpha   90.00
_cell.angle_beta   90.00
_cell.angle_gamma   90.00
#
_symmetry.space_group_name_H-M   'P 1'
#
loop_
_entity.id
_entity.type
_entity.pdbx_description
1 polymer ?
#
loop_
_entity_poly.entity_id
_entity_poly.type
_entity_poly.pdbx_seq_one_letter_code
_entity_poly.pdbx_strand_id
1 'polypeptide(L)'
;MKGLWLKKTALLKVLFVSLLLTGFLFVNRGYAMSCHETAAKTQAIQEIEYLRRWYAKATDQIGIATPESIAEGRAIYHRVFTADAQLDAGPDREPQVGPDGWVDLVLGALGELGPTQHLIGTQLVEIKSLVLDDECNVVAGSATMESYLQAWHEQKDEKVWLFLGTYFDDAVFIPGTGWRIEKMILQQVAGETRYMGAAVGRALE
;
A
#
# COMPACT_ATOMS: atom_id res chain seq x y z
N MET A 1 -86.23 49.37 12.37
CA MET A 1 -86.02 48.06 13.01
C MET A 1 -85.02 47.26 12.19
N LYS A 2 -84.19 46.46 12.86
CA LYS A 2 -82.84 46.00 12.48
C LYS A 2 -82.79 45.05 11.26
N GLY A 3 -81.71 45.12 10.49
CA GLY A 3 -81.35 44.13 9.46
C GLY A 3 -79.96 44.39 8.88
N LEU A 4 -78.94 43.96 9.60
CA LEU A 4 -77.51 44.04 9.26
C LEU A 4 -77.18 43.02 8.16
N TRP A 5 -76.52 43.40 7.07
CA TRP A 5 -75.59 42.47 6.39
C TRP A 5 -74.48 43.17 5.63
N LEU A 6 -73.29 43.13 6.24
CA LEU A 6 -72.02 43.53 5.67
C LEU A 6 -71.56 42.52 4.60
N LYS A 7 -71.15 43.06 3.45
CA LYS A 7 -69.97 42.73 2.63
C LYS A 7 -69.49 41.27 2.67
N LYS A 8 -69.95 40.49 1.69
CA LYS A 8 -69.31 39.23 1.24
C LYS A 8 -68.19 39.53 0.24
N THR A 9 -67.10 40.13 0.71
CA THR A 9 -65.82 40.14 -0.01
C THR A 9 -64.73 39.96 1.02
N ALA A 10 -63.98 38.85 0.94
CA ALA A 10 -62.59 38.65 1.42
C ALA A 10 -62.28 37.28 2.06
N LEU A 11 -63.24 36.35 2.25
CA LEU A 11 -62.94 35.09 2.96
C LEU A 11 -62.88 33.81 2.13
N LEU A 12 -62.84 33.93 0.79
CA LEU A 12 -62.76 32.77 -0.11
C LEU A 12 -61.67 32.91 -1.16
N LYS A 13 -60.52 33.51 -0.80
CA LYS A 13 -59.30 33.44 -1.62
C LYS A 13 -58.03 33.23 -0.79
N VAL A 14 -58.13 33.12 0.54
CA VAL A 14 -56.97 32.93 1.43
C VAL A 14 -56.74 31.46 1.79
N LEU A 15 -57.72 30.57 1.60
CA LEU A 15 -57.54 29.14 1.94
C LEU A 15 -56.98 28.25 0.81
N PHE A 16 -56.72 28.79 -0.37
CA PHE A 16 -56.19 28.01 -1.50
C PHE A 16 -54.76 28.38 -1.93
N VAL A 17 -54.09 29.24 -1.16
CA VAL A 17 -52.67 29.58 -1.33
C VAL A 17 -51.82 29.09 -0.15
N SER A 18 -52.43 28.45 0.85
CA SER A 18 -51.70 27.87 1.99
C SER A 18 -51.34 26.38 1.80
N LEU A 19 -51.74 25.75 0.69
CA LEU A 19 -51.48 24.33 0.41
C LEU A 19 -50.43 24.11 -0.70
N LEU A 20 -49.61 25.11 -0.98
CA LEU A 20 -48.49 25.05 -1.94
C LEU A 20 -47.12 25.24 -1.28
N LEU A 21 -47.06 25.38 0.05
CA LEU A 21 -45.82 25.57 0.82
C LEU A 21 -45.55 24.45 1.84
N THR A 22 -46.10 23.25 1.64
CA THR A 22 -45.82 22.07 2.48
C THR A 22 -45.30 20.88 1.67
N GLY A 23 -44.77 21.13 0.47
CA GLY A 23 -44.28 20.10 -0.46
C GLY A 23 -42.77 20.09 -0.72
N PHE A 24 -41.98 20.86 0.02
CA PHE A 24 -40.51 20.84 -0.06
C PHE A 24 -39.86 20.50 1.28
N LEU A 25 -40.36 19.46 1.92
CA LEU A 25 -39.49 18.56 2.68
C LEU A 25 -39.32 17.31 1.83
N PHE A 26 -38.74 17.47 0.63
CA PHE A 26 -37.93 16.38 0.12
C PHE A 26 -36.83 16.24 1.17
N VAL A 27 -37.05 15.24 2.02
CA VAL A 27 -36.02 14.59 2.81
C VAL A 27 -34.82 14.56 1.88
N ASN A 28 -33.80 15.34 2.22
CA ASN A 28 -32.47 15.10 1.71
C ASN A 28 -32.09 13.76 2.36
N ARG A 29 -32.72 12.68 1.90
CA ARG A 29 -32.19 11.34 1.97
C ARG A 29 -30.97 11.54 1.12
N GLY A 30 -29.88 11.93 1.80
CA GLY A 30 -28.56 11.81 1.23
C GLY A 30 -28.61 10.46 0.53
N TYR A 31 -28.27 10.48 -0.75
CA TYR A 31 -27.71 9.28 -1.33
C TYR A 31 -26.54 8.95 -0.41
N ALA A 32 -26.80 8.22 0.68
CA ALA A 32 -25.79 7.49 1.39
C ALA A 32 -25.26 6.61 0.29
N MET A 33 -24.13 7.01 -0.29
CA MET A 33 -23.36 6.14 -1.15
C MET A 33 -23.13 4.93 -0.27
N SER A 34 -23.88 3.87 -0.54
CA SER A 34 -23.79 2.64 0.23
C SER A 34 -22.32 2.25 0.23
N CYS A 35 -21.77 2.01 1.41
CA CYS A 35 -20.36 1.77 1.50
C CYS A 35 -19.94 0.62 0.59
N HIS A 36 -19.12 0.91 -0.42
CA HIS A 36 -18.69 -0.10 -1.38
C HIS A 36 -17.49 -0.84 -0.80
N GLU A 37 -17.75 -1.73 0.15
CA GLU A 37 -16.75 -2.57 0.81
C GLU A 37 -15.83 -3.28 -0.19
N THR A 38 -16.37 -3.73 -1.32
CA THR A 38 -15.59 -4.31 -2.42
C THR A 38 -14.55 -3.34 -3.00
N ALA A 39 -14.90 -2.06 -3.16
CA ALA A 39 -13.98 -1.05 -3.67
C ALA A 39 -12.86 -0.78 -2.66
N ALA A 40 -13.19 -0.63 -1.37
CA ALA A 40 -12.21 -0.46 -0.31
C ALA A 40 -11.26 -1.68 -0.22
N LYS A 41 -11.79 -2.89 -0.37
CA LYS A 41 -11.01 -4.13 -0.41
C LYS A 41 -10.05 -4.16 -1.61
N THR A 42 -10.52 -3.80 -2.80
CA THR A 42 -9.67 -3.73 -4.01
C THR A 42 -8.57 -2.69 -3.87
N GLN A 43 -8.89 -1.53 -3.30
CA GLN A 43 -7.89 -0.50 -3.00
C GLN A 43 -6.84 -1.01 -2.01
N ALA A 44 -7.26 -1.63 -0.91
CA ALA A 44 -6.35 -2.20 0.09
C ALA A 44 -5.38 -3.23 -0.54
N ILE A 45 -5.89 -4.13 -1.38
CA ILE A 45 -5.05 -5.09 -2.12
C ILE A 45 -3.99 -4.36 -2.93
N GLN A 46 -4.37 -3.36 -3.73
CA GLN A 46 -3.44 -2.60 -4.53
C GLN A 46 -2.38 -1.88 -3.67
N GLU A 47 -2.80 -1.24 -2.58
CA GLU A 47 -1.89 -0.54 -1.66
C GLU A 47 -0.85 -1.49 -1.06
N ILE A 48 -1.27 -2.69 -0.64
CA ILE A 48 -0.37 -3.72 -0.09
C ILE A 48 0.62 -4.22 -1.14
N GLU A 49 0.17 -4.52 -2.36
CA GLU A 49 1.09 -4.91 -3.45
C GLU A 49 2.12 -3.80 -3.75
N TYR A 50 1.72 -2.53 -3.66
CA TYR A 50 2.66 -1.43 -3.87
C TYR A 50 3.75 -1.37 -2.80
N LEU A 51 3.53 -1.86 -1.59
CA LEU A 51 4.58 -1.94 -0.56
C LEU A 51 5.77 -2.77 -1.04
N ARG A 52 5.53 -3.90 -1.72
CA ARG A 52 6.60 -4.77 -2.24
C ARG A 52 7.33 -4.17 -3.44
N ARG A 53 6.64 -3.40 -4.27
CA ARG A 53 7.26 -2.61 -5.36
C ARG A 53 8.16 -1.51 -4.80
N TRP A 54 7.71 -0.81 -3.76
CA TRP A 54 8.52 0.18 -3.04
C TRP A 54 9.71 -0.47 -2.34
N TYR A 55 9.51 -1.63 -1.71
CA TYR A 55 10.58 -2.43 -1.12
C TYR A 55 11.68 -2.73 -2.14
N ALA A 56 11.32 -3.27 -3.32
CA ALA A 56 12.29 -3.62 -4.35
C ALA A 56 13.13 -2.40 -4.78
N LYS A 57 12.46 -1.28 -5.06
CA LYS A 57 13.14 -0.01 -5.39
C LYS A 57 14.11 0.41 -4.29
N ALA A 58 13.70 0.33 -3.03
CA ALA A 58 14.54 0.73 -1.90
C ALA A 58 15.76 -0.18 -1.73
N THR A 59 15.58 -1.49 -1.88
CA THR A 59 16.67 -2.48 -1.83
C THR A 59 17.71 -2.22 -2.92
N ASP A 60 17.26 -1.96 -4.14
CA ASP A 60 18.14 -1.63 -5.27
C ASP A 60 18.87 -0.30 -5.01
N GLN A 61 18.18 0.71 -4.46
CA GLN A 61 18.80 1.98 -4.08
C GLN A 61 19.89 1.79 -3.01
N ILE A 62 19.61 1.04 -1.95
CA ILE A 62 20.58 0.80 -0.87
C ILE A 62 21.80 0.04 -1.40
N GLY A 63 21.59 -0.89 -2.35
CA GLY A 63 22.65 -1.64 -3.01
C GLY A 63 23.65 -0.77 -3.79
N ILE A 64 23.26 0.43 -4.24
CA ILE A 64 24.17 1.39 -4.89
C ILE A 64 25.25 1.90 -3.92
N ALA A 65 24.96 1.88 -2.61
CA ALA A 65 25.88 2.19 -1.53
C ALA A 65 26.51 3.59 -1.57
N THR A 66 25.83 4.62 -2.10
CA THR A 66 26.20 6.02 -1.85
C THR A 66 25.37 6.61 -0.70
N PRO A 67 25.85 7.67 -0.01
CA PRO A 67 25.11 8.29 1.08
C PRO A 67 23.69 8.73 0.69
N GLU A 68 23.52 9.30 -0.50
CA GLU A 68 22.23 9.76 -1.03
C GLU A 68 21.30 8.60 -1.34
N SER A 69 21.88 7.55 -1.94
CA SER A 69 21.22 6.30 -2.33
C SER A 69 20.63 5.57 -1.11
N ILE A 70 21.46 5.45 -0.06
CA ILE A 70 21.09 4.85 1.22
C ILE A 70 20.01 5.69 1.91
N ALA A 71 20.13 7.02 1.88
CA ALA A 71 19.13 7.90 2.49
C ALA A 71 17.75 7.80 1.81
N GLU A 72 17.71 7.76 0.46
CA GLU A 72 16.47 7.56 -0.29
C GLU A 72 15.85 6.19 0.04
N GLY A 73 16.64 5.12 -0.04
CA GLY A 73 16.16 3.77 0.26
C GLY A 73 15.67 3.62 1.70
N ARG A 74 16.38 4.18 2.68
CA ARG A 74 15.97 4.21 4.09
C ARG A 74 14.61 4.90 4.26
N ALA A 75 14.42 6.08 3.65
CA ALA A 75 13.14 6.78 3.72
C ALA A 75 11.98 5.95 3.13
N ILE A 76 12.24 5.19 2.06
CA ILE A 76 11.24 4.28 1.50
C ILE A 76 10.98 3.09 2.45
N TYR A 77 11.98 2.49 3.08
CA TYR A 77 11.75 1.42 4.06
C TYR A 77 10.92 1.88 5.26
N HIS A 78 11.11 3.10 5.77
CA HIS A 78 10.24 3.70 6.80
C HIS A 78 8.79 3.91 6.31
N ARG A 79 8.57 3.98 5.00
CA ARG A 79 7.23 3.94 4.38
C ARG A 79 6.71 2.52 4.16
N VAL A 80 7.57 1.51 4.04
CA VAL A 80 7.12 0.15 3.75
C VAL A 80 6.79 -0.60 5.03
N PHE A 81 7.65 -0.48 6.03
CA PHE A 81 7.60 -1.29 7.26
C PHE A 81 6.96 -0.56 8.43
N THR A 82 6.43 -1.31 9.39
CA THR A 82 6.20 -0.80 10.75
C THR A 82 7.55 -0.55 11.43
N ALA A 83 7.57 0.32 12.44
CA ALA A 83 8.81 0.69 13.14
C ALA A 83 9.47 -0.52 13.83
N ASP A 84 8.69 -1.52 14.20
CA ASP A 84 9.04 -2.73 14.92
C ASP A 84 8.93 -4.01 14.07
N ALA A 85 8.88 -3.86 12.74
CA ALA A 85 8.66 -4.97 11.82
C ALA A 85 9.68 -6.10 12.04
N GLN A 86 9.22 -7.35 12.01
CA GLN A 86 10.05 -8.54 12.18
C GLN A 86 10.48 -9.06 10.80
N LEU A 87 11.76 -8.94 10.47
CA LEU A 87 12.25 -9.12 9.10
C LEU A 87 13.31 -10.24 9.05
N ASP A 88 13.03 -11.29 8.29
CA ASP A 88 13.85 -12.49 8.21
C ASP A 88 14.32 -12.74 6.77
N ALA A 89 15.63 -12.90 6.58
CA ALA A 89 16.27 -13.14 5.30
C ALA A 89 16.60 -14.63 5.03
N GLY A 90 16.15 -15.53 5.90
CA GLY A 90 16.45 -16.96 5.86
C GLY A 90 17.55 -17.38 6.85
N PRO A 91 17.90 -18.67 6.88
CA PRO A 91 18.63 -19.30 7.99
C PRO A 91 20.08 -18.82 8.16
N ASP A 92 20.66 -18.21 7.14
CA ASP A 92 22.07 -17.76 7.15
C ASP A 92 22.23 -16.33 7.68
N ARG A 93 21.15 -15.70 8.13
CA ARG A 93 21.16 -14.32 8.65
C ARG A 93 20.32 -14.22 9.91
N GLU A 94 20.79 -13.41 10.85
CA GLU A 94 20.00 -13.07 12.02
C GLU A 94 18.78 -12.21 11.59
N PRO A 95 17.58 -12.52 12.09
CA PRO A 95 16.42 -11.66 11.89
C PRO A 95 16.67 -10.23 12.39
N GLN A 96 16.12 -9.25 11.69
CA GLN A 96 16.23 -7.83 12.04
C GLN A 96 14.90 -7.31 12.54
N VAL A 97 14.97 -6.24 13.34
CA VAL A 97 13.82 -5.50 13.81
C VAL A 97 13.83 -4.10 13.22
N GLY A 98 12.72 -3.75 12.56
CA GLY A 98 12.46 -2.43 12.03
C GLY A 98 13.23 -2.10 10.74
N PRO A 99 12.87 -0.98 10.09
CA PRO A 99 13.42 -0.58 8.80
C PRO A 99 14.92 -0.29 8.87
N ASP A 100 15.43 0.30 9.96
CA ASP A 100 16.83 0.70 10.03
C ASP A 100 17.79 -0.49 10.16
N GLY A 101 17.46 -1.49 10.98
CA GLY A 101 18.23 -2.74 11.04
C GLY A 101 18.22 -3.47 9.70
N TRP A 102 17.11 -3.41 8.96
CA TRP A 102 17.05 -3.97 7.62
C TRP A 102 17.91 -3.24 6.60
N VAL A 103 18.01 -1.90 6.67
CA VAL A 103 18.96 -1.15 5.82
C VAL A 103 20.38 -1.66 6.03
N ASP A 104 20.79 -1.87 7.28
CA ASP A 104 22.16 -2.31 7.59
C ASP A 104 22.43 -3.72 7.05
N LEU A 105 21.47 -4.64 7.17
CA LEU A 105 21.56 -5.98 6.58
C LEU A 105 21.65 -5.93 5.05
N VAL A 106 20.84 -5.09 4.40
CA VAL A 106 20.83 -4.97 2.93
C VAL A 106 22.14 -4.34 2.44
N LEU A 107 22.62 -3.29 3.10
CA LEU A 107 23.89 -2.65 2.76
C LEU A 107 25.06 -3.62 2.92
N GLY A 108 25.11 -4.37 4.03
CA GLY A 108 26.15 -5.38 4.25
C GLY A 108 26.12 -6.52 3.25
N ALA A 109 24.94 -6.86 2.72
CA ALA A 109 24.79 -7.94 1.74
C ALA A 109 25.06 -7.50 0.29
N LEU A 110 24.69 -6.26 -0.06
CA LEU A 110 24.65 -5.81 -1.45
C LEU A 110 25.67 -4.71 -1.77
N GLY A 111 26.12 -3.92 -0.78
CA GLY A 111 26.92 -2.72 -1.04
C GLY A 111 28.32 -2.98 -1.61
N GLU A 112 28.82 -4.21 -1.51
CA GLU A 112 30.06 -4.62 -2.18
C GLU A 112 29.86 -5.19 -3.58
N LEU A 113 28.61 -5.43 -3.98
CA LEU A 113 28.23 -5.94 -5.28
C LEU A 113 28.13 -4.79 -6.30
N GLY A 114 28.05 -5.15 -7.57
CA GLY A 114 27.66 -4.21 -8.62
C GLY A 114 26.15 -3.94 -8.59
N PRO A 115 25.61 -3.33 -9.66
CA PRO A 115 24.19 -3.08 -9.81
C PRO A 115 23.32 -4.30 -9.46
N THR A 116 22.24 -4.02 -8.74
CA THR A 116 21.24 -5.01 -8.34
C THR A 116 19.88 -4.64 -8.92
N GLN A 117 19.05 -5.66 -9.16
CA GLN A 117 17.66 -5.44 -9.57
C GLN A 117 16.75 -6.50 -8.96
N HIS A 118 15.78 -6.06 -8.17
CA HIS A 118 14.77 -6.92 -7.56
C HIS A 118 13.45 -6.86 -8.35
N LEU A 119 13.14 -7.91 -9.10
CA LEU A 119 11.87 -8.04 -9.82
C LEU A 119 10.85 -8.80 -8.98
N ILE A 120 9.73 -8.13 -8.72
CA ILE A 120 8.61 -8.69 -7.97
C ILE A 120 7.55 -9.19 -8.95
N GLY A 121 7.38 -10.50 -8.99
CA GLY A 121 6.33 -11.20 -9.74
C GLY A 121 5.22 -11.69 -8.81
N THR A 122 4.15 -12.23 -9.41
CA THR A 122 2.98 -12.89 -8.77
C THR A 122 2.74 -12.44 -7.34
N GLN A 123 1.93 -11.40 -7.15
CA GLN A 123 1.57 -10.90 -5.83
C GLN A 123 0.15 -11.32 -5.51
N LEU A 124 -0.02 -12.07 -4.42
CA LEU A 124 -1.32 -12.57 -3.99
C LEU A 124 -1.59 -12.07 -2.58
N VAL A 125 -2.51 -11.11 -2.47
CA VAL A 125 -2.92 -10.52 -1.20
C VAL A 125 -4.21 -11.20 -0.71
N GLU A 126 -4.21 -11.61 0.55
CA GLU A 126 -5.39 -12.08 1.26
C GLU A 126 -5.73 -11.12 2.40
N ILE A 127 -6.81 -10.35 2.24
CA ILE A 127 -7.34 -9.49 3.30
C ILE A 127 -7.96 -10.36 4.39
N LYS A 128 -7.38 -10.33 5.60
CA LYS A 128 -7.84 -11.08 6.78
C LYS A 128 -8.88 -10.30 7.57
N SER A 129 -8.70 -8.98 7.69
CA SER A 129 -9.66 -8.07 8.29
C SER A 129 -9.63 -6.71 7.61
N LEU A 130 -10.79 -6.05 7.54
CA LEU A 130 -10.94 -4.70 7.01
C LEU A 130 -12.07 -4.01 7.76
N VAL A 131 -11.74 -2.91 8.45
CA VAL A 131 -12.70 -2.09 9.18
C VAL A 131 -12.78 -0.74 8.48
N LEU A 132 -14.00 -0.33 8.16
CA LEU A 132 -14.31 0.91 7.47
C LEU A 132 -15.07 1.86 8.41
N ASP A 133 -14.85 3.16 8.25
CA ASP A 133 -15.72 4.19 8.84
C ASP A 133 -16.98 4.45 7.99
N ASP A 134 -17.83 5.37 8.45
CA ASP A 134 -19.08 5.73 7.76
C ASP A 134 -18.83 6.38 6.38
N GLU A 135 -17.63 6.90 6.16
CA GLU A 135 -17.13 7.47 4.90
C GLU A 135 -16.39 6.45 4.01
N CYS A 136 -16.33 5.18 4.42
CA CYS A 136 -15.64 4.07 3.74
C CYS A 136 -14.11 4.18 3.68
N ASN A 137 -13.50 4.97 4.54
CA ASN A 137 -12.06 4.93 4.71
C ASN A 137 -11.68 3.71 5.55
N VAL A 138 -10.56 3.08 5.20
CA VAL A 138 -9.97 2.04 6.05
C VAL A 138 -9.49 2.69 7.34
N VAL A 139 -9.93 2.16 8.47
CA VAL A 139 -9.49 2.61 9.81
C VAL A 139 -8.70 1.55 10.55
N ALA A 140 -8.86 0.28 10.18
CA ALA A 140 -8.04 -0.82 10.66
C ALA A 140 -8.11 -1.99 9.67
N GLY A 141 -7.11 -2.86 9.69
CA GLY A 141 -7.10 -4.04 8.84
C GLY A 141 -5.82 -4.83 8.97
N SER A 142 -5.89 -6.08 8.54
CA SER A 142 -4.76 -6.99 8.45
C SER A 142 -4.86 -7.83 7.19
N ALA A 143 -3.72 -8.18 6.63
CA ALA A 143 -3.63 -8.95 5.40
C ALA A 143 -2.35 -9.78 5.38
N THR A 144 -2.33 -10.81 4.54
CA THR A 144 -1.11 -11.53 4.18
C THR A 144 -0.82 -11.32 2.71
N MET A 145 0.45 -11.33 2.31
CA MET A 145 0.85 -11.31 0.91
C MET A 145 1.97 -12.31 0.64
N GLU A 146 1.80 -13.09 -0.41
CA GLU A 146 2.87 -13.88 -1.02
C GLU A 146 3.34 -13.16 -2.29
N SER A 147 4.66 -13.05 -2.49
CA SER A 147 5.22 -12.49 -3.72
C SER A 147 6.49 -13.19 -4.18
N TYR A 148 6.62 -13.38 -5.50
CA TYR A 148 7.79 -14.03 -6.09
C TYR A 148 8.89 -13.02 -6.38
N LEU A 149 10.11 -13.37 -6.00
CA LEU A 149 11.31 -12.59 -6.25
C LEU A 149 12.17 -13.26 -7.31
N GLN A 150 12.58 -12.47 -8.28
CA GLN A 150 13.77 -12.72 -9.08
C GLN A 150 14.73 -11.55 -8.91
N ALA A 151 15.89 -11.78 -8.30
CA ALA A 151 16.91 -10.76 -8.12
C ALA A 151 18.18 -11.08 -8.91
N TRP A 152 18.77 -10.04 -9.50
CA TRP A 152 20.04 -10.10 -10.22
C TRP A 152 21.05 -9.25 -9.46
N HIS A 153 22.23 -9.81 -9.23
CA HIS A 153 23.33 -9.10 -8.57
C HIS A 153 24.60 -9.27 -9.40
N GLU A 154 25.14 -8.17 -9.91
CA GLU A 154 26.46 -8.17 -10.54
C GLU A 154 27.54 -8.36 -9.48
N GLN A 155 28.55 -9.19 -9.74
CA GLN A 155 29.68 -9.44 -8.85
C GLN A 155 30.99 -8.94 -9.46
N LYS A 156 31.98 -8.69 -8.59
CA LYS A 156 33.33 -8.20 -8.95
C LYS A 156 34.20 -9.30 -9.58
N ASP A 157 33.79 -9.87 -10.70
CA ASP A 157 34.55 -10.86 -11.50
C ASP A 157 33.80 -11.31 -12.77
N GLU A 158 33.03 -10.40 -13.38
CA GLU A 158 32.18 -10.71 -14.54
C GLU A 158 31.23 -11.88 -14.24
N LYS A 159 30.75 -12.01 -12.99
CA LYS A 159 29.71 -12.97 -12.63
C LYS A 159 28.42 -12.24 -12.29
N VAL A 160 27.34 -12.98 -12.48
CA VAL A 160 26.02 -12.60 -12.00
C VAL A 160 25.52 -13.68 -11.07
N TRP A 161 24.97 -13.24 -9.93
CA TRP A 161 24.17 -14.08 -9.06
C TRP A 161 22.69 -13.86 -9.33
N LEU A 162 22.04 -14.90 -9.84
CA LEU A 162 20.59 -14.98 -9.93
C LEU A 162 20.06 -15.58 -8.63
N PHE A 163 19.18 -14.84 -7.95
CA PHE A 163 18.49 -15.30 -6.76
C PHE A 163 16.98 -15.42 -7.04
N LEU A 164 16.43 -16.59 -6.74
CA LEU A 164 14.98 -16.84 -6.82
C LEU A 164 14.45 -17.09 -5.41
N GLY A 165 13.43 -16.35 -5.02
CA GLY A 165 12.84 -16.48 -3.69
C GLY A 165 11.37 -16.16 -3.67
N THR A 166 10.78 -16.35 -2.49
CA THR A 166 9.41 -15.98 -2.18
C THR A 166 9.41 -15.15 -0.90
N TYR A 167 8.75 -13.99 -0.93
CA TYR A 167 8.42 -13.24 0.28
C TYR A 167 7.07 -13.67 0.81
N PHE A 168 7.00 -13.85 2.12
CA PHE A 168 5.78 -14.03 2.88
C PHE A 168 5.62 -12.87 3.87
N ASP A 169 4.57 -12.09 3.68
CA ASP A 169 4.35 -10.83 4.40
C ASP A 169 3.08 -10.89 5.23
N ASP A 170 3.17 -10.33 6.43
CA ASP A 170 2.01 -9.88 7.19
C ASP A 170 1.97 -8.35 7.13
N ALA A 171 0.80 -7.81 6.76
CA ALA A 171 0.58 -6.39 6.62
C ALA A 171 -0.56 -5.91 7.52
N VAL A 172 -0.40 -4.71 8.07
CA VAL A 172 -1.34 -4.06 8.98
C VAL A 172 -1.63 -2.64 8.52
N PHE A 173 -2.87 -2.19 8.70
CA PHE A 173 -3.23 -0.80 8.48
C PHE A 173 -2.98 0.05 9.74
N ILE A 174 -2.19 1.12 9.59
CA ILE A 174 -1.93 2.07 10.66
C ILE A 174 -2.69 3.38 10.37
N PRO A 175 -3.59 3.83 11.26
CA PRO A 175 -4.31 5.10 11.11
C PRO A 175 -3.36 6.28 10.82
N GLY A 176 -3.73 7.10 9.84
CA GLY A 176 -2.93 8.25 9.39
C GLY A 176 -1.67 7.92 8.59
N THR A 177 -1.31 6.63 8.45
CA THR A 177 -0.09 6.18 7.79
C THR A 177 -0.36 5.24 6.61
N GLY A 178 -1.44 4.45 6.69
CA GLY A 178 -1.84 3.47 5.68
C GLY A 178 -1.31 2.06 5.96
N TRP A 179 -1.38 1.18 4.97
CA TRP A 179 -0.82 -0.16 5.05
C TRP A 179 0.71 -0.14 5.20
N ARG A 180 1.20 -1.06 6.02
CA ARG A 180 2.63 -1.32 6.29
C ARG A 180 2.85 -2.81 6.47
N ILE A 181 4.05 -3.29 6.16
CA ILE A 181 4.49 -4.66 6.45
C ILE A 181 5.00 -4.71 7.89
N GLU A 182 4.40 -5.56 8.72
CA GLU A 182 4.84 -5.78 10.13
C GLU A 182 5.71 -7.03 10.26
N LYS A 183 5.64 -7.94 9.29
CA LYS A 183 6.49 -9.11 9.24
C LYS A 183 6.80 -9.48 7.80
N MET A 184 8.04 -9.87 7.55
CA MET A 184 8.48 -10.38 6.25
C MET A 184 9.42 -11.56 6.47
N ILE A 185 9.18 -12.63 5.73
CA ILE A 185 10.11 -13.76 5.60
C ILE A 185 10.50 -13.87 4.14
N LEU A 186 11.80 -13.82 3.85
CA LEU A 186 12.36 -14.20 2.56
C LEU A 186 12.80 -15.66 2.59
N GLN A 187 12.14 -16.49 1.80
CA GLN A 187 12.58 -17.86 1.57
C GLN A 187 13.29 -17.95 0.22
N GLN A 188 14.56 -18.36 0.22
CA GLN A 188 15.23 -18.72 -1.02
C GLN A 188 14.62 -20.02 -1.59
N VAL A 189 14.25 -19.98 -2.86
CA VAL A 189 13.72 -21.13 -3.60
C VAL A 189 14.82 -21.78 -4.42
N ALA A 190 15.62 -20.97 -5.09
CA ALA A 190 16.76 -21.42 -5.89
C ALA A 190 17.75 -20.26 -6.10
N GLY A 191 18.87 -20.57 -6.74
CA GLY A 191 19.79 -19.55 -7.22
C GLY A 191 20.92 -20.18 -8.02
N GLU A 192 21.59 -19.35 -8.80
CA GLU A 192 22.79 -19.75 -9.52
C GLU A 192 23.77 -18.58 -9.60
N THR A 193 25.06 -18.90 -9.61
CA THR A 193 26.11 -17.95 -9.99
C THR A 193 26.71 -18.41 -11.30
N ARG A 194 26.77 -17.51 -12.29
CA ARG A 194 27.34 -17.80 -13.61
C ARG A 194 28.17 -16.63 -14.12
N TYR A 195 29.09 -16.93 -15.04
CA TYR A 195 29.82 -15.89 -15.75
C TYR A 195 28.90 -15.14 -16.72
N MET A 196 29.00 -13.82 -16.68
CA MET A 196 28.53 -12.89 -17.70
C MET A 196 29.51 -13.03 -18.88
N GLY A 197 29.29 -14.02 -19.75
CA GLY A 197 30.20 -14.32 -20.88
C GLY A 197 30.37 -13.15 -21.85
N ALA A 198 31.16 -13.32 -22.92
CA ALA A 198 31.67 -12.27 -23.82
C ALA A 198 30.64 -11.32 -24.53
N ALA A 199 29.33 -11.49 -24.31
CA ALA A 199 28.26 -10.68 -24.89
C ALA A 199 27.66 -9.66 -23.89
N VAL A 200 28.43 -9.21 -22.89
CA VAL A 200 27.98 -8.18 -21.95
C VAL A 200 27.83 -6.83 -22.67
N GLY A 201 26.59 -6.34 -22.75
CA GLY A 201 26.34 -4.93 -22.99
C GLY A 201 26.78 -4.15 -21.76
N ARG A 202 27.74 -3.24 -21.89
CA ARG A 202 28.12 -2.35 -20.79
C ARG A 202 26.94 -1.43 -20.48
N ALA A 203 26.60 -1.26 -19.20
CA ALA A 203 25.72 -0.19 -18.80
C ALA A 203 26.32 1.15 -19.25
N LEU A 204 25.47 2.07 -19.73
CA LEU A 204 25.92 3.43 -20.03
C LEU A 204 26.20 4.12 -18.70
N GLU A 205 27.42 4.65 -18.55
CA GLU A 205 27.81 5.54 -17.43
C GLU A 205 27.02 6.85 -17.45
#